data_AF-A0A011MTJ0-F1
#
_entry.id   AF-A0A011MTJ0-F1
#
_cell.length_a   1.000
_cell.length_b   1.000
_cell.length_c   1.000
_cell.angle_alpha   90.00
_cell.angle_beta   90.00
_cell.angle_gamma   90.00
#
_symmetry.space_group_name_H-M   'P 1'
#
loop_
_entity.id
_entity.type
_entity.pdbx_description
1 polymer ?
#
loop_
_entity_poly.entity_id
_entity_poly.type
_entity_poly.pdbx_seq_one_letter_code
_entity_poly.pdbx_strand_id
1 'polypeptide(L)'
;MRQRRGAQLGPLPAGSPRRQAGVALLALLTLLTLWGLYLVVAELNTTQFLLARKQATGTALAQARQALVGRAAGDNSRPGSLPCPAIDENGVAPNFVGIHCPTYVGRLPWRTLDVGELRDDAGQLLWYALAPALRDHPNAMPINFETVPELRLDGAPNVAAIIFAPGVPLAGQNGRPGNAVADYLDGSNSDGDNDFVSGPQSAAFNDTVLAVTRDDVFRVVNQRVLGEVRARANNASLPDHGLRGYQALNGSFPAADGDNDGLADAGVTAGRLPYRDLSFSVSVSTWLTANHWWRLLNYTQLSACLARIGIVGSTATMDVAGASPPCP
;
A
#
# COMPACT_ATOMS: atom_id res chain seq x y z
N MET A 1 -60.72 -51.56 76.89
CA MET A 1 -60.90 -50.13 77.23
C MET A 1 -61.26 -49.35 75.96
N ARG A 2 -62.37 -48.58 76.02
CA ARG A 2 -62.83 -47.47 75.14
C ARG A 2 -62.94 -47.74 73.63
N GLN A 3 -64.13 -48.02 73.05
CA GLN A 3 -65.26 -47.11 72.73
C GLN A 3 -64.85 -45.73 72.16
N ARG A 4 -65.18 -45.45 70.89
CA ARG A 4 -66.34 -44.62 70.50
C ARG A 4 -66.61 -44.62 68.98
N ARG A 5 -67.90 -44.60 68.66
CA ARG A 5 -68.54 -44.55 67.34
C ARG A 5 -68.54 -43.13 66.77
N GLY A 6 -68.37 -43.04 65.45
CA GLY A 6 -69.26 -42.38 64.48
C GLY A 6 -69.52 -40.87 64.55
N ALA A 7 -69.20 -40.18 63.46
CA ALA A 7 -70.00 -39.09 62.89
C ALA A 7 -69.66 -38.92 61.39
N GLN A 8 -70.66 -39.10 60.51
CA GLN A 8 -70.66 -38.54 59.14
C GLN A 8 -70.93 -37.04 59.23
N LEU A 9 -70.38 -36.24 58.30
CA LEU A 9 -71.04 -35.07 57.66
C LEU A 9 -70.11 -34.35 56.67
N GLY A 10 -70.59 -34.16 55.44
CA GLY A 10 -70.31 -32.99 54.60
C GLY A 10 -69.23 -33.12 53.52
N PRO A 11 -69.59 -33.05 52.21
CA PRO A 11 -68.62 -32.80 51.15
C PRO A 11 -68.31 -31.29 51.06
N LEU A 12 -67.03 -30.93 51.01
CA LEU A 12 -66.56 -29.57 50.75
C LEU A 12 -65.67 -29.56 49.48
N PRO A 13 -65.68 -28.44 48.74
CA PRO A 13 -65.72 -28.44 47.29
C PRO A 13 -64.35 -28.70 46.65
N ALA A 14 -64.37 -29.39 45.50
CA ALA A 14 -63.27 -29.40 44.56
C ALA A 14 -63.04 -27.96 44.05
N GLY A 15 -62.04 -27.29 44.62
CA GLY A 15 -61.49 -26.07 44.04
C GLY A 15 -60.86 -26.41 42.70
N SER A 16 -61.59 -26.18 41.61
CA SER A 16 -61.05 -26.18 40.26
C SER A 16 -59.83 -25.24 40.20
N PRO A 17 -58.67 -25.67 39.67
CA PRO A 17 -57.55 -24.75 39.44
C PRO A 17 -58.02 -23.68 38.45
N ARG A 18 -58.10 -22.43 38.93
CA ARG A 18 -58.36 -21.29 38.07
C ARG A 18 -57.26 -21.24 37.01
N ARG A 19 -57.69 -21.23 35.75
CA ARG A 19 -56.88 -21.23 34.52
C ARG A 19 -55.70 -20.25 34.63
N GLN A 20 -54.49 -20.77 34.81
CA GLN A 20 -53.22 -20.05 34.64
C GLN A 20 -52.84 -19.86 33.16
N ALA A 21 -53.82 -19.87 32.24
CA ALA A 21 -53.56 -19.80 30.81
C ALA A 21 -52.93 -18.46 30.38
N GLY A 22 -53.23 -17.36 31.08
CA GLY A 22 -52.69 -16.03 30.76
C GLY A 22 -51.20 -15.87 31.12
N VAL A 23 -50.80 -16.33 32.32
CA VAL A 23 -49.40 -16.24 32.77
C VAL A 23 -48.51 -17.20 31.98
N ALA A 24 -49.00 -18.40 31.67
CA ALA A 24 -48.29 -19.37 30.84
C ALA A 24 -48.05 -18.84 29.42
N LEU A 25 -49.04 -18.16 28.82
CA LEU A 25 -48.89 -17.56 27.49
C LEU A 25 -47.88 -16.41 27.49
N LEU A 26 -47.93 -15.54 28.51
CA LEU A 26 -46.97 -14.45 28.67
C LEU A 26 -45.55 -14.98 28.89
N ALA A 27 -45.39 -16.03 29.71
CA ALA A 27 -44.11 -16.69 29.93
C ALA A 27 -43.57 -17.37 28.67
N LEU A 28 -44.43 -18.01 27.88
CA LEU A 28 -44.05 -18.61 26.61
C LEU A 28 -43.61 -17.52 25.61
N LEU A 29 -44.35 -16.42 25.55
CA LEU A 29 -44.06 -15.30 24.65
C LEU A 29 -42.75 -14.61 25.04
N THR A 30 -42.49 -14.39 26.33
CA THR A 30 -41.22 -13.84 26.79
C THR A 30 -40.06 -14.79 26.47
N LEU A 31 -40.21 -16.10 26.69
CA LEU A 31 -39.19 -17.08 26.31
C LEU A 31 -38.90 -17.08 24.81
N LEU A 32 -39.93 -16.99 23.96
CA LEU A 32 -39.77 -16.88 22.51
C LEU A 32 -39.06 -15.59 22.10
N THR A 33 -39.39 -14.46 22.73
CA THR A 33 -38.70 -13.18 22.46
C THR A 33 -37.24 -13.22 22.89
N LEU A 34 -36.93 -13.77 24.06
CA LEU A 34 -35.55 -13.91 24.55
C LEU A 34 -34.74 -14.86 23.67
N TRP A 35 -35.35 -15.95 23.19
CA TRP A 35 -34.72 -16.87 22.24
C TRP A 35 -34.47 -16.21 20.88
N GLY A 36 -35.45 -15.45 20.36
CA GLY A 36 -35.27 -14.66 19.13
C GLY A 36 -34.16 -13.61 19.26
N LEU A 37 -34.11 -12.87 20.37
CA LEU A 37 -33.03 -11.92 20.67
C LEU A 37 -31.66 -12.61 20.76
N TYR A 38 -31.60 -13.79 21.37
CA TYR A 38 -30.36 -14.57 21.46
C TYR A 38 -29.82 -14.95 20.08
N LEU A 39 -30.68 -15.43 19.17
CA LEU A 39 -30.28 -15.77 17.79
C LEU A 39 -29.75 -14.55 17.03
N VAL A 40 -30.44 -13.41 17.13
CA VAL A 40 -30.03 -12.16 16.48
C VAL A 40 -28.69 -11.66 17.04
N VAL A 41 -28.49 -11.70 18.35
CA VAL A 41 -27.21 -11.31 18.99
C VAL A 41 -26.08 -12.26 18.59
N ALA A 42 -26.36 -13.57 18.46
CA ALA A 42 -25.36 -14.54 18.02
C ALA A 42 -24.88 -14.27 16.59
N GLU A 43 -25.77 -13.92 15.66
CA GLU A 43 -25.41 -13.58 14.27
C GLU A 43 -24.75 -12.20 14.13
N LEU A 44 -25.15 -11.22 14.95
CA LEU A 44 -24.49 -9.91 14.97
C LEU A 44 -23.04 -10.01 15.46
N ASN A 45 -22.77 -10.85 16.46
CA ASN A 45 -21.42 -11.04 16.97
C ASN A 45 -20.48 -11.66 15.93
N THR A 46 -20.96 -12.63 15.13
CA THR A 46 -20.14 -13.29 14.10
C THR A 46 -19.86 -12.37 12.92
N THR A 47 -20.86 -11.63 12.45
CA THR A 47 -20.72 -10.69 11.33
C THR A 47 -19.81 -9.51 11.67
N GLN A 48 -19.96 -8.92 12.87
CA GLN A 48 -19.07 -7.85 13.35
C GLN A 48 -17.63 -8.32 13.50
N PHE A 49 -17.41 -9.54 14.02
CA PHE A 49 -16.08 -10.10 14.18
C PHE A 49 -15.40 -10.39 12.83
N LEU A 50 -16.14 -10.96 11.87
CA LEU A 50 -15.63 -11.18 10.51
C LEU A 50 -15.30 -9.86 9.80
N LEU A 51 -16.13 -8.83 9.97
CA LEU A 51 -15.86 -7.51 9.43
C LEU A 51 -14.61 -6.88 10.05
N ALA A 52 -14.48 -6.95 11.38
CA ALA A 52 -13.30 -6.43 12.09
C ALA A 52 -12.01 -7.14 11.64
N ARG A 53 -12.06 -8.45 11.41
CA ARG A 53 -10.94 -9.23 10.87
C ARG A 53 -10.54 -8.81 9.47
N LYS A 54 -11.50 -8.71 8.54
CA LYS A 54 -11.24 -8.21 7.18
C LYS A 54 -10.65 -6.79 7.20
N GLN A 55 -11.11 -5.95 8.13
CA GLN A 55 -10.59 -4.61 8.32
C GLN A 55 -9.14 -4.62 8.84
N ALA A 56 -8.80 -5.53 9.76
CA ALA A 56 -7.43 -5.67 10.27
C ALA A 56 -6.46 -6.07 9.15
N THR A 57 -6.79 -7.10 8.37
CA THR A 57 -5.98 -7.53 7.21
C THR A 57 -5.86 -6.42 6.17
N GLY A 58 -6.98 -5.74 5.83
CA GLY A 58 -6.95 -4.59 4.92
C GLY A 58 -6.07 -3.44 5.42
N THR A 59 -6.05 -3.19 6.73
CA THR A 59 -5.20 -2.16 7.34
C THR A 59 -3.72 -2.51 7.23
N ALA A 60 -3.35 -3.76 7.53
CA ALA A 60 -1.97 -4.24 7.41
C ALA A 60 -1.48 -4.16 5.95
N LEU A 61 -2.30 -4.60 4.98
CA LEU A 61 -1.99 -4.48 3.55
C LEU A 61 -1.82 -3.02 3.12
N ALA A 62 -2.71 -2.12 3.56
CA ALA A 62 -2.62 -0.70 3.24
C ALA A 62 -1.36 -0.04 3.82
N GLN A 63 -0.99 -0.38 5.07
CA GLN A 63 0.25 0.08 5.70
C GLN A 63 1.48 -0.40 4.93
N ALA A 64 1.51 -1.68 4.55
CA ALA A 64 2.60 -2.25 3.74
C ALA A 64 2.73 -1.54 2.38
N ARG A 65 1.61 -1.26 1.69
CA ARG A 65 1.62 -0.50 0.43
C ARG A 65 2.17 0.91 0.61
N GLN A 66 1.74 1.61 1.65
CA GLN A 66 2.26 2.95 1.97
C GLN A 66 3.76 2.92 2.27
N ALA A 67 4.23 1.91 3.00
CA ALA A 67 5.63 1.70 3.31
C ALA A 67 6.48 1.51 2.05
N LEU A 68 6.03 0.65 1.13
CA LEU A 68 6.72 0.40 -0.15
C LEU A 68 6.80 1.67 -1.01
N VAL A 69 5.68 2.38 -1.18
CA VAL A 69 5.65 3.64 -1.94
C VAL A 69 6.53 4.70 -1.27
N GLY A 70 6.48 4.80 0.06
CA GLY A 70 7.32 5.71 0.85
C GLY A 70 8.81 5.39 0.73
N ARG A 71 9.20 4.10 0.82
CA ARG A 71 10.57 3.62 0.63
C ARG A 71 11.08 3.91 -0.78
N ALA A 72 10.25 3.68 -1.80
CA ALA A 72 10.60 3.96 -3.19
C ALA A 72 10.83 5.45 -3.43
N ALA A 73 9.91 6.29 -2.97
CA ALA A 73 10.08 7.74 -3.05
C ALA A 73 11.22 8.24 -2.16
N GLY A 74 11.52 7.56 -1.05
CA GLY A 74 12.53 7.92 -0.06
C GLY A 74 13.96 7.50 -0.41
N ASP A 75 14.17 6.64 -1.40
CA ASP A 75 15.52 6.21 -1.79
C ASP A 75 16.41 7.40 -2.19
N ASN A 76 17.63 7.45 -1.66
CA ASN A 76 18.54 8.56 -1.90
C ASN A 76 19.30 8.46 -3.23
N SER A 77 19.38 7.27 -3.80
CA SER A 77 20.20 6.97 -4.99
C SER A 77 19.41 6.43 -6.17
N ARG A 78 18.24 5.86 -5.90
CA ARG A 78 17.37 5.19 -6.87
C ARG A 78 15.89 5.42 -6.53
N PRO A 79 15.38 6.67 -6.54
CA PRO A 79 13.95 6.90 -6.36
C PRO A 79 13.12 6.02 -7.30
N GLY A 80 12.19 5.25 -6.74
CA GLY A 80 11.38 4.26 -7.46
C GLY A 80 11.79 2.80 -7.25
N SER A 81 12.97 2.55 -6.67
CA SER A 81 13.39 1.19 -6.34
C SER A 81 12.64 0.61 -5.13
N LEU A 82 12.50 -0.71 -5.12
CA LEU A 82 11.85 -1.46 -4.05
C LEU A 82 12.80 -2.53 -3.49
N PRO A 83 12.75 -2.79 -2.16
CA PRO A 83 13.62 -3.75 -1.51
C PRO A 83 13.30 -5.19 -1.95
N CYS A 84 14.30 -6.07 -1.94
CA CYS A 84 14.09 -7.49 -2.14
C CYS A 84 13.17 -8.07 -1.04
N PRO A 85 12.33 -9.07 -1.37
CA PRO A 85 11.58 -9.81 -0.36
C PRO A 85 12.51 -10.42 0.70
N ALA A 86 12.04 -10.43 1.94
CA ALA A 86 12.73 -11.14 3.02
C ALA A 86 12.60 -12.66 2.80
N ILE A 87 13.69 -13.38 3.06
CA ILE A 87 13.77 -14.85 2.86
C ILE A 87 13.28 -15.65 4.09
N ASP A 88 13.06 -14.95 5.21
CA ASP A 88 12.60 -15.53 6.46
C ASP A 88 11.78 -14.50 7.27
N GLU A 89 11.41 -14.88 8.50
CA GLU A 89 10.56 -14.08 9.39
C GLU A 89 11.27 -12.87 10.02
N ASN A 90 12.59 -12.69 9.84
CA ASN A 90 13.34 -11.58 10.42
C ASN A 90 12.96 -10.20 9.84
N GLY A 91 12.28 -10.21 8.68
CA GLY A 91 11.76 -9.02 8.00
C GLY A 91 12.81 -8.14 7.34
N VAL A 92 14.01 -8.65 7.09
CA VAL A 92 15.12 -7.90 6.49
C VAL A 92 15.28 -8.30 5.03
N ALA A 93 15.31 -7.30 4.15
CA ALA A 93 15.68 -7.51 2.76
C ALA A 93 17.11 -8.07 2.70
N PRO A 94 17.31 -9.25 2.08
CA PRO A 94 18.62 -9.89 2.03
C PRO A 94 19.56 -9.16 1.08
N ASN A 95 20.84 -9.49 1.17
CA ASN A 95 21.81 -9.11 0.14
C ASN A 95 21.49 -9.77 -1.20
N PHE A 96 21.88 -9.12 -2.29
CA PHE A 96 21.74 -9.65 -3.64
C PHE A 96 22.61 -10.90 -3.86
N VAL A 97 22.12 -11.82 -4.69
CA VAL A 97 22.90 -12.91 -5.28
C VAL A 97 23.27 -12.48 -6.70
N GLY A 98 24.52 -12.05 -6.88
CA GLY A 98 24.93 -11.37 -8.10
C GLY A 98 24.18 -10.05 -8.26
N ILE A 99 23.35 -9.95 -9.30
CA ILE A 99 22.53 -8.76 -9.58
C ILE A 99 21.04 -8.96 -9.26
N HIS A 100 20.66 -10.10 -8.70
CA HIS A 100 19.27 -10.49 -8.46
C HIS A 100 18.96 -10.61 -6.98
N CYS A 101 17.69 -10.39 -6.62
CA CYS A 101 17.22 -10.78 -5.30
C CYS A 101 17.34 -12.31 -5.14
N PRO A 102 17.61 -12.84 -3.93
CA PRO A 102 17.61 -14.29 -3.69
C PRO A 102 16.28 -14.95 -4.05
N THR A 103 15.17 -14.21 -3.88
CA THR A 103 13.83 -14.56 -4.34
C THR A 103 13.09 -13.29 -4.77
N TYR A 104 12.13 -13.43 -5.68
CA TYR A 104 11.19 -12.36 -6.04
C TYR A 104 9.81 -12.54 -5.41
N VAL A 105 9.57 -13.66 -4.72
CA VAL A 105 8.39 -13.90 -3.87
C VAL A 105 8.89 -14.36 -2.50
N GLY A 106 8.56 -13.60 -1.46
CA GLY A 106 9.04 -13.86 -0.10
C GLY A 106 8.21 -13.12 0.93
N ARG A 107 8.72 -12.98 2.15
CA ARG A 107 8.07 -12.16 3.18
C ARG A 107 8.20 -10.68 2.84
N LEU A 108 7.23 -9.89 3.29
CA LEU A 108 7.36 -8.44 3.31
C LEU A 108 8.59 -8.09 4.19
N PRO A 109 9.56 -7.30 3.70
CA PRO A 109 10.75 -6.93 4.46
C PRO A 109 10.42 -5.80 5.45
N TRP A 110 9.54 -6.09 6.41
CA TRP A 110 8.93 -5.13 7.33
C TRP A 110 9.93 -4.35 8.20
N ARG A 111 11.08 -4.95 8.52
CA ARG A 111 12.16 -4.29 9.26
C ARG A 111 12.92 -3.33 8.38
N THR A 112 13.21 -3.72 7.13
CA THR A 112 13.80 -2.82 6.13
C THR A 112 12.87 -1.65 5.79
N LEU A 113 11.55 -1.87 5.86
CA LEU A 113 10.53 -0.86 5.63
C LEU A 113 10.19 0.00 6.86
N ASP A 114 10.71 -0.35 8.05
CA ASP A 114 10.47 0.33 9.33
C ASP A 114 8.97 0.50 9.68
N VAL A 115 8.19 -0.57 9.50
CA VAL A 115 6.73 -0.55 9.76
C VAL A 115 6.25 -1.51 10.85
N GLY A 116 7.19 -2.13 11.56
CA GLY A 116 6.88 -3.18 12.53
C GLY A 116 6.33 -4.45 11.86
N GLU A 117 6.09 -5.50 12.66
CA GLU A 117 5.60 -6.79 12.16
C GLU A 117 4.13 -6.70 11.75
N LEU A 118 3.88 -6.37 10.48
CA LEU A 118 2.55 -6.38 9.89
C LEU A 118 2.07 -7.82 9.69
N ARG A 119 0.92 -8.13 10.30
CA ARG A 119 0.29 -9.45 10.26
C ARG A 119 -1.16 -9.36 9.82
N ASP A 120 -1.64 -10.42 9.19
CA ASP A 120 -3.05 -10.59 8.88
C ASP A 120 -3.88 -11.01 10.10
N ASP A 121 -5.19 -11.16 9.91
CA ASP A 121 -6.12 -11.58 10.96
C ASP A 121 -5.92 -13.03 11.44
N ALA A 122 -5.17 -13.84 10.70
CA ALA A 122 -4.70 -15.17 11.09
C ALA A 122 -3.33 -15.15 11.79
N GLY A 123 -2.78 -13.95 12.04
CA GLY A 123 -1.49 -13.75 12.70
C GLY A 123 -0.28 -14.07 11.81
N GLN A 124 -0.45 -14.25 10.51
CA GLN A 124 0.62 -14.54 9.57
C GLN A 124 1.31 -13.26 9.12
N LEU A 125 2.64 -13.31 8.95
CA LEU A 125 3.38 -12.23 8.29
C LEU A 125 2.93 -12.11 6.83
N LEU A 126 2.85 -10.87 6.35
CA LEU A 126 2.54 -10.59 4.96
C LEU A 126 3.63 -11.13 4.02
N TRP A 127 3.21 -11.63 2.86
CA TRP A 127 4.09 -11.95 1.74
C TRP A 127 4.13 -10.82 0.73
N TYR A 128 5.15 -10.86 -0.11
CA TYR A 128 5.50 -9.80 -1.03
C TYR A 128 6.16 -10.37 -2.28
N ALA A 129 5.62 -10.01 -3.44
CA ALA A 129 6.22 -10.23 -4.75
C ALA A 129 6.76 -8.90 -5.31
N LEU A 130 7.94 -8.93 -5.92
CA LEU A 130 8.62 -7.77 -6.49
C LEU A 130 8.84 -7.94 -8.00
N ALA A 131 8.46 -6.93 -8.79
CA ALA A 131 8.86 -6.82 -10.19
C ALA A 131 10.39 -6.67 -10.30
N PRO A 132 11.09 -7.59 -11.00
CA PRO A 132 12.55 -7.52 -11.14
C PRO A 132 13.08 -6.20 -11.70
N ALA A 133 12.34 -5.52 -12.58
CA ALA A 133 12.72 -4.22 -13.13
C ALA A 133 12.85 -3.10 -12.07
N LEU A 134 12.24 -3.25 -10.90
CA LEU A 134 12.23 -2.24 -9.84
C LEU A 134 13.06 -2.61 -8.62
N ARG A 135 13.85 -3.69 -8.69
CA ARG A 135 14.72 -4.10 -7.57
C ARG A 135 15.74 -3.01 -7.23
N ASP A 136 16.05 -2.86 -5.95
CA ASP A 136 16.99 -1.86 -5.42
C ASP A 136 18.47 -2.16 -5.74
N HIS A 137 18.81 -2.23 -7.02
CA HIS A 137 20.12 -2.59 -7.54
C HIS A 137 20.54 -1.63 -8.67
N PRO A 138 21.84 -1.25 -8.78
CA PRO A 138 22.33 -0.42 -9.88
C PRO A 138 22.01 -0.96 -11.29
N ASN A 139 22.12 -2.29 -11.49
CA ASN A 139 21.76 -2.95 -12.76
C ASN A 139 20.24 -3.06 -13.04
N ALA A 140 19.38 -2.42 -12.25
CA ALA A 140 17.96 -2.26 -12.56
C ALA A 140 17.65 -0.89 -13.22
N MET A 141 18.66 -0.03 -13.39
CA MET A 141 18.53 1.24 -14.07
C MET A 141 18.25 1.06 -15.58
N PRO A 142 17.47 1.96 -16.22
CA PRO A 142 16.84 3.13 -15.61
C PRO A 142 15.55 2.77 -14.84
N ILE A 143 15.40 3.34 -13.63
CA ILE A 143 14.17 3.31 -12.84
C ILE A 143 13.51 4.68 -12.92
N ASN A 144 12.48 4.80 -13.76
CA ASN A 144 11.69 6.00 -13.96
C ASN A 144 10.25 5.66 -14.34
N PHE A 145 9.42 6.68 -14.61
CA PHE A 145 8.00 6.47 -14.91
C PHE A 145 7.75 5.56 -16.13
N GLU A 146 8.68 5.48 -17.08
CA GLU A 146 8.56 4.60 -18.25
C GLU A 146 9.03 3.16 -18.00
N THR A 147 9.63 2.88 -16.83
CA THR A 147 10.03 1.51 -16.46
C THR A 147 8.78 0.64 -16.36
N VAL A 148 8.67 -0.37 -17.22
CA VAL A 148 7.54 -1.31 -17.26
C VAL A 148 7.81 -2.48 -16.32
N PRO A 149 7.09 -2.61 -15.19
CA PRO A 149 7.26 -3.76 -14.31
C PRO A 149 6.52 -4.99 -14.87
N GLU A 150 7.05 -6.17 -14.55
CA GLU A 150 6.69 -7.43 -15.18
C GLU A 150 5.49 -8.14 -14.55
N LEU A 151 5.11 -7.78 -13.31
CA LEU A 151 4.04 -8.49 -12.60
C LEU A 151 2.66 -8.12 -13.15
N ARG A 152 1.75 -9.07 -13.00
CA ARG A 152 0.34 -8.97 -13.37
C ARG A 152 -0.54 -9.45 -12.22
N LEU A 153 -1.68 -8.80 -12.03
CA LEU A 153 -2.72 -9.25 -11.11
C LEU A 153 -4.02 -9.37 -11.88
N ASP A 154 -4.63 -10.55 -11.90
CA ASP A 154 -5.87 -10.84 -12.64
C ASP A 154 -5.76 -10.45 -14.13
N GLY A 155 -4.56 -10.64 -14.69
CA GLY A 155 -4.23 -10.25 -16.05
C GLY A 155 -4.00 -8.75 -16.27
N ALA A 156 -4.19 -7.89 -15.27
CA ALA A 156 -3.86 -6.47 -15.37
C ALA A 156 -2.35 -6.23 -15.27
N PRO A 157 -1.72 -5.54 -16.23
CA PRO A 157 -0.27 -5.31 -16.25
C PRO A 157 0.15 -4.12 -15.38
N ASN A 158 1.45 -3.79 -15.41
CA ASN A 158 2.05 -2.64 -14.73
C ASN A 158 2.01 -2.74 -13.19
N VAL A 159 2.11 -3.95 -12.64
CA VAL A 159 2.17 -4.16 -11.20
C VAL A 159 3.63 -4.16 -10.76
N ALA A 160 4.01 -3.22 -9.88
CA ALA A 160 5.36 -3.07 -9.36
C ALA A 160 5.66 -4.08 -8.23
N ALA A 161 4.65 -4.35 -7.42
CA ALA A 161 4.71 -5.34 -6.36
C ALA A 161 3.31 -5.85 -6.01
N ILE A 162 3.26 -7.01 -5.36
CA ILE A 162 2.02 -7.58 -4.82
C ILE A 162 2.26 -7.92 -3.36
N ILE A 163 1.30 -7.60 -2.50
CA ILE A 163 1.33 -7.90 -1.08
C ILE A 163 0.22 -8.91 -0.81
N PHE A 164 0.55 -10.00 -0.12
CA PHE A 164 -0.41 -11.05 0.20
C PHE A 164 -0.56 -11.18 1.71
N ALA A 165 -1.80 -11.35 2.15
CA ALA A 165 -2.14 -11.89 3.45
C ALA A 165 -2.58 -13.35 3.24
N PRO A 166 -1.75 -14.33 3.66
CA PRO A 166 -1.94 -15.75 3.34
C PRO A 166 -3.03 -16.44 4.16
N GLY A 167 -3.61 -15.77 5.16
CA GLY A 167 -4.70 -16.32 5.96
C GLY A 167 -4.34 -17.59 6.72
N VAL A 168 -5.38 -18.36 7.06
CA VAL A 168 -5.22 -19.64 7.77
C VAL A 168 -4.66 -20.73 6.83
N PRO A 169 -3.88 -21.70 7.34
CA PRO A 169 -3.38 -22.78 6.49
C PRO A 169 -4.52 -23.57 5.85
N LEU A 170 -4.46 -23.76 4.53
CA LEU A 170 -5.36 -24.64 3.80
C LEU A 170 -4.91 -26.10 3.84
N ALA A 171 -5.77 -27.01 3.37
CA ALA A 171 -5.43 -28.42 3.30
C ALA A 171 -4.19 -28.64 2.41
N GLY A 172 -3.14 -29.25 2.97
CA GLY A 172 -1.87 -29.49 2.28
C GLY A 172 -0.74 -28.54 2.68
N GLN A 173 -1.06 -27.38 3.28
CA GLN A 173 -0.09 -26.40 3.76
C GLN A 173 0.41 -26.74 5.18
N ASN A 174 1.12 -27.85 5.30
CA ASN A 174 1.51 -28.42 6.61
C ASN A 174 2.89 -27.95 7.08
N GLY A 175 3.64 -27.16 6.30
CA GLY A 175 5.00 -26.74 6.61
C GLY A 175 5.12 -25.44 7.42
N ARG A 176 4.03 -24.95 8.04
CA ARG A 176 4.06 -23.73 8.87
C ARG A 176 4.41 -24.07 10.34
N PRO A 177 5.33 -23.33 11.01
CA PRO A 177 6.13 -22.22 10.49
C PRO A 177 7.30 -22.71 9.62
N GLY A 178 7.61 -21.92 8.59
CA GLY A 178 8.55 -22.26 7.51
C GLY A 178 8.59 -21.16 6.45
N ASN A 179 9.43 -21.31 5.41
CA ASN A 179 9.66 -20.28 4.39
C ASN A 179 9.27 -20.72 2.96
N ALA A 180 8.64 -21.87 2.80
CA ALA A 180 8.19 -22.33 1.48
C ALA A 180 6.94 -21.54 1.06
N VAL A 181 6.96 -20.96 -0.15
CA VAL A 181 5.84 -20.15 -0.68
C VAL A 181 4.54 -20.96 -0.73
N ALA A 182 4.62 -22.23 -1.18
CA ALA A 182 3.47 -23.12 -1.32
C ALA A 182 2.81 -23.52 0.01
N ASP A 183 3.50 -23.33 1.14
CA ASP A 183 2.88 -23.50 2.46
C ASP A 183 2.04 -22.30 2.86
N TYR A 184 2.07 -21.18 2.12
CA TYR A 184 1.37 -19.94 2.49
C TYR A 184 0.47 -19.38 1.41
N LEU A 185 0.92 -19.34 0.15
CA LEU A 185 0.17 -18.76 -0.97
C LEU A 185 -0.56 -19.85 -1.75
N ASP A 186 -1.71 -19.49 -2.30
CA ASP A 186 -2.68 -20.43 -2.87
C ASP A 186 -2.70 -20.43 -4.40
N GLY A 187 -2.84 -21.62 -4.99
CA GLY A 187 -3.03 -21.77 -6.43
C GLY A 187 -1.94 -21.07 -7.26
N SER A 188 -2.34 -20.23 -8.21
CA SER A 188 -1.41 -19.47 -9.05
C SER A 188 -0.52 -18.51 -8.26
N ASN A 189 -0.88 -18.11 -7.04
CA ASN A 189 -0.01 -17.26 -6.24
C ASN A 189 1.26 -17.98 -5.73
N SER A 190 1.37 -19.31 -5.90
CA SER A 190 2.54 -20.11 -5.49
C SER A 190 3.22 -20.90 -6.62
N ASP A 191 2.84 -20.71 -7.89
CA ASP A 191 3.38 -21.49 -9.01
C ASP A 191 4.73 -20.98 -9.56
N GLY A 192 5.14 -19.77 -9.15
CA GLY A 192 6.46 -19.20 -9.43
C GLY A 192 6.55 -18.37 -10.70
N ASP A 193 5.43 -18.06 -11.36
CA ASP A 193 5.41 -17.11 -12.47
C ASP A 193 5.17 -15.64 -12.00
N ASN A 194 4.84 -14.75 -12.94
CA ASN A 194 4.59 -13.32 -12.68
C ASN A 194 3.11 -12.93 -12.77
N ASP A 195 2.21 -13.92 -12.90
CA ASP A 195 0.77 -13.77 -13.09
C ASP A 195 0.00 -14.23 -11.84
N PHE A 196 -0.32 -13.27 -10.99
CA PHE A 196 -0.99 -13.52 -9.72
C PHE A 196 -2.51 -13.32 -9.83
N VAL A 197 -3.24 -13.90 -8.89
CA VAL A 197 -4.71 -13.88 -8.88
C VAL A 197 -5.27 -13.40 -7.56
N SER A 198 -6.40 -12.71 -7.63
CA SER A 198 -7.27 -12.41 -6.50
C SER A 198 -8.61 -13.12 -6.65
N GLY A 199 -9.29 -13.39 -5.53
CA GLY A 199 -10.53 -14.15 -5.60
C GLY A 199 -11.29 -14.26 -4.28
N PRO A 200 -12.54 -14.75 -4.33
CA PRO A 200 -13.32 -15.04 -3.13
C PRO A 200 -12.70 -16.20 -2.35
N GLN A 201 -12.83 -16.14 -1.03
CA GLN A 201 -12.37 -17.22 -0.16
C GLN A 201 -13.13 -18.53 -0.44
N SER A 202 -12.40 -19.63 -0.48
CA SER A 202 -12.87 -20.99 -0.70
C SER A 202 -12.01 -21.98 0.11
N ALA A 203 -12.33 -23.27 0.03
CA ALA A 203 -11.53 -24.32 0.67
C ALA A 203 -10.12 -24.47 0.06
N ALA A 204 -9.86 -23.89 -1.11
CA ALA A 204 -8.61 -24.00 -1.86
C ALA A 204 -7.95 -22.65 -2.15
N PHE A 205 -8.54 -21.54 -1.69
CA PHE A 205 -8.02 -20.19 -1.90
C PHE A 205 -8.53 -19.27 -0.79
N ASN A 206 -7.66 -18.69 0.02
CA ASN A 206 -8.00 -17.70 1.03
C ASN A 206 -7.03 -16.51 1.11
N ASP A 207 -6.02 -16.47 0.24
CA ASP A 207 -5.16 -15.29 0.02
C ASP A 207 -5.97 -14.00 -0.16
N THR A 208 -5.62 -12.97 0.61
CA THR A 208 -6.04 -11.59 0.34
C THR A 208 -4.89 -10.84 -0.31
N VAL A 209 -5.13 -10.29 -1.50
CA VAL A 209 -4.10 -9.72 -2.36
C VAL A 209 -4.28 -8.21 -2.51
N LEU A 210 -3.18 -7.45 -2.45
CA LEU A 210 -3.15 -6.02 -2.75
C LEU A 210 -1.99 -5.71 -3.71
N ALA A 211 -2.33 -5.21 -4.89
CA ALA A 211 -1.34 -4.71 -5.84
C ALA A 211 -0.79 -3.32 -5.45
N VAL A 212 0.50 -3.13 -5.71
CA VAL A 212 1.17 -1.83 -5.78
C VAL A 212 1.52 -1.61 -7.24
N THR A 213 0.84 -0.67 -7.89
CA THR A 213 1.02 -0.42 -9.32
C THR A 213 2.22 0.49 -9.61
N ARG A 214 2.68 0.50 -10.87
CA ARG A 214 3.67 1.48 -11.36
C ARG A 214 3.23 2.91 -11.04
N ASP A 215 1.96 3.22 -11.27
CA ASP A 215 1.42 4.56 -11.01
C ASP A 215 1.40 4.89 -9.51
N ASP A 216 1.18 3.92 -8.62
CA ASP A 216 1.25 4.14 -7.17
C ASP A 216 2.65 4.56 -6.71
N VAL A 217 3.67 3.85 -7.19
CA VAL A 217 5.08 4.13 -6.90
C VAL A 217 5.44 5.49 -7.47
N PHE A 218 5.23 5.68 -8.77
CA PHE A 218 5.73 6.87 -9.44
C PHE A 218 4.89 8.12 -9.23
N ARG A 219 3.66 8.03 -8.73
CA ARG A 219 2.91 9.22 -8.29
C ARG A 219 3.66 10.01 -7.23
N VAL A 220 4.33 9.34 -6.29
CA VAL A 220 5.10 9.99 -5.23
C VAL A 220 6.53 10.26 -5.67
N VAL A 221 7.16 9.33 -6.40
CA VAL A 221 8.52 9.53 -6.95
C VAL A 221 8.56 10.75 -7.88
N ASN A 222 7.59 10.92 -8.79
CA ASN A 222 7.53 12.07 -9.69
C ASN A 222 7.49 13.39 -8.91
N GLN A 223 6.73 13.46 -7.80
CA GLN A 223 6.70 14.64 -6.94
C GLN A 223 8.05 14.89 -6.25
N ARG A 224 8.76 13.83 -5.84
CA ARG A 224 10.14 13.98 -5.37
C ARG A 224 11.02 14.56 -6.48
N VAL A 225 11.02 13.98 -7.68
CA VAL A 225 11.83 14.47 -8.82
C VAL A 225 11.58 15.96 -9.10
N LEU A 226 10.31 16.36 -9.22
CA LEU A 226 9.95 17.76 -9.46
C LEU A 226 10.39 18.67 -8.29
N GLY A 227 10.30 18.19 -7.05
CA GLY A 227 10.78 18.92 -5.87
C GLY A 227 12.30 19.16 -5.85
N GLU A 228 13.09 18.21 -6.38
CA GLU A 228 14.54 18.35 -6.52
C GLU A 228 14.90 19.34 -7.64
N VAL A 229 14.20 19.27 -8.78
CA VAL A 229 14.35 20.21 -9.90
C VAL A 229 14.00 21.64 -9.49
N ARG A 230 12.94 21.81 -8.69
CA ARG A 230 12.58 23.10 -8.09
C ARG A 230 13.66 23.66 -7.16
N ALA A 231 14.48 22.79 -6.57
CA ALA A 231 15.28 22.94 -5.35
C ALA A 231 14.45 22.97 -4.05
N ARG A 232 14.63 21.92 -3.24
CA ARG A 232 14.12 21.87 -1.86
C ARG A 232 14.72 23.04 -1.08
N ALA A 233 13.87 23.85 -0.46
CA ALA A 233 14.32 24.96 0.38
C ALA A 233 14.86 24.36 1.68
N ASN A 234 16.17 24.13 1.75
CA ASN A 234 16.79 23.57 2.96
C ASN A 234 17.02 24.67 4.02
N ASN A 235 17.03 25.95 3.62
CA ASN A 235 17.05 27.12 4.50
C ASN A 235 16.44 28.35 3.80
N ALA A 236 16.06 29.37 4.57
CA ALA A 236 15.52 30.65 4.10
C ALA A 236 16.58 31.55 3.41
N SER A 237 17.85 31.15 3.43
CA SER A 237 18.91 31.74 2.61
C SER A 237 18.72 31.28 1.17
N LEU A 238 18.77 32.21 0.21
CA LEU A 238 18.48 32.02 -1.21
C LEU A 238 18.85 30.61 -1.72
N PRO A 239 17.94 29.91 -2.43
CA PRO A 239 18.27 28.63 -3.05
C PRO A 239 19.48 28.83 -3.97
N ASP A 240 20.51 28.02 -3.81
CA ASP A 240 21.75 28.03 -4.63
C ASP A 240 21.71 26.98 -5.74
N HIS A 241 20.62 26.24 -5.84
CA HIS A 241 20.42 25.12 -6.75
C HIS A 241 19.04 25.16 -7.42
N GLY A 242 18.87 24.34 -8.46
CA GLY A 242 17.65 24.14 -9.24
C GLY A 242 17.08 25.41 -9.86
N LEU A 243 15.82 25.33 -10.26
CA LEU A 243 15.12 26.46 -10.91
C LEU A 243 15.03 27.69 -10.02
N ARG A 244 14.73 27.51 -8.72
CA ARG A 244 14.62 28.67 -7.81
C ARG A 244 15.95 29.37 -7.63
N GLY A 245 17.06 28.65 -7.59
CA GLY A 245 18.38 29.26 -7.47
C GLY A 245 18.82 29.97 -8.74
N TYR A 246 18.55 29.37 -9.90
CA TYR A 246 18.76 30.06 -11.18
C TYR A 246 17.98 31.36 -11.24
N GLN A 247 16.68 31.35 -10.89
CA GLN A 247 15.84 32.55 -10.92
C GLN A 247 16.33 33.61 -9.94
N ALA A 248 16.73 33.22 -8.73
CA ALA A 248 17.25 34.16 -7.73
C ALA A 248 18.54 34.87 -8.18
N LEU A 249 19.39 34.17 -8.94
CA LEU A 249 20.65 34.73 -9.46
C LEU A 249 20.45 35.60 -10.71
N ASN A 250 19.52 35.22 -11.58
CA ASN A 250 19.35 35.84 -12.90
C ASN A 250 18.15 36.80 -13.00
N GLY A 251 17.31 36.86 -11.96
CA GLY A 251 16.05 37.64 -11.96
C GLY A 251 14.95 37.08 -12.86
N SER A 252 15.21 35.99 -13.58
CA SER A 252 14.23 35.27 -14.41
C SER A 252 14.55 33.78 -14.49
N PHE A 253 13.53 32.95 -14.69
CA PHE A 253 13.75 31.54 -15.05
C PHE A 253 14.42 31.42 -16.43
N PRO A 254 15.15 30.32 -16.72
CA PRO A 254 15.79 30.16 -18.03
C PRO A 254 14.76 29.98 -19.14
N ALA A 255 15.18 30.20 -20.39
CA ALA A 255 14.42 29.70 -21.53
C ALA A 255 14.40 28.16 -21.52
N ALA A 256 13.47 27.54 -22.25
CA ALA A 256 13.41 26.09 -22.35
C ALA A 256 14.50 25.53 -23.28
N ASP A 257 14.81 24.25 -23.12
CA ASP A 257 15.63 23.47 -24.05
C ASP A 257 14.72 22.95 -25.19
N GLY A 258 14.88 23.51 -26.38
CA GLY A 258 14.05 23.23 -27.55
C GLY A 258 14.59 22.11 -28.43
N ASP A 259 15.91 21.90 -28.44
CA ASP A 259 16.57 20.91 -29.30
C ASP A 259 17.03 19.63 -28.58
N ASN A 260 16.86 19.58 -27.25
CA ASN A 260 17.21 18.50 -26.33
C ASN A 260 18.72 18.30 -26.09
N ASP A 261 19.54 19.34 -26.22
CA ASP A 261 20.98 19.29 -25.90
C ASP A 261 21.30 19.56 -24.41
N GLY A 262 20.26 19.85 -23.62
CA GLY A 262 20.29 20.14 -22.19
C GLY A 262 20.54 21.60 -21.84
N LEU A 263 20.67 22.50 -22.82
CA LEU A 263 20.89 23.94 -22.64
C LEU A 263 19.65 24.76 -23.00
N ALA A 264 19.57 25.96 -22.46
CA ALA A 264 18.48 26.89 -22.73
C ALA A 264 18.61 27.53 -24.12
N ASP A 265 17.53 27.51 -24.89
CA ASP A 265 17.44 28.15 -26.21
C ASP A 265 16.76 29.52 -26.14
N ALA A 266 17.47 30.57 -26.54
CA ALA A 266 16.95 31.93 -26.46
C ALA A 266 15.60 32.08 -27.19
N GLY A 267 14.59 32.56 -26.46
CA GLY A 267 13.24 32.79 -26.98
C GLY A 267 12.32 31.57 -26.97
N VAL A 268 12.80 30.39 -26.59
CA VAL A 268 11.98 29.19 -26.44
C VAL A 268 11.34 29.17 -25.06
N THR A 269 10.01 29.19 -25.00
CA THR A 269 9.28 29.26 -23.72
C THR A 269 8.78 27.90 -23.23
N ALA A 270 8.75 26.87 -24.08
CA ALA A 270 8.30 25.53 -23.73
C ALA A 270 9.15 24.47 -24.43
N GLY A 271 9.53 23.43 -23.69
CA GLY A 271 10.44 22.39 -24.16
C GLY A 271 10.86 21.46 -23.03
N ARG A 272 12.11 21.02 -23.05
CA ARG A 272 12.76 20.31 -21.95
C ARG A 272 13.31 21.28 -20.91
N LEU A 273 13.57 20.72 -19.74
CA LEU A 273 14.30 21.43 -18.71
C LEU A 273 15.75 21.63 -19.18
N PRO A 274 16.28 22.86 -19.25
CA PRO A 274 17.67 23.14 -19.60
C PRO A 274 18.60 22.77 -18.42
N TYR A 275 18.71 21.48 -18.13
CA TYR A 275 19.31 20.99 -16.88
C TYR A 275 20.80 21.30 -16.75
N ARG A 276 21.50 21.58 -17.85
CA ARG A 276 22.93 21.93 -17.84
C ARG A 276 23.20 23.37 -17.44
N ASP A 277 22.19 24.24 -17.53
CA ASP A 277 22.24 25.62 -17.01
C ASP A 277 21.90 25.69 -15.51
N LEU A 278 21.42 24.59 -14.93
CA LEU A 278 21.00 24.51 -13.54
C LEU A 278 22.07 23.84 -12.68
N SER A 279 22.22 24.34 -11.45
CA SER A 279 23.09 23.75 -10.44
C SER A 279 22.31 22.75 -9.58
N PHE A 280 22.85 21.55 -9.36
CA PHE A 280 22.27 20.53 -8.49
C PHE A 280 23.33 19.96 -7.55
N SER A 281 22.91 19.38 -6.42
CA SER A 281 23.82 18.58 -5.61
C SER A 281 24.34 17.37 -6.41
N VAL A 282 25.57 16.93 -6.12
CA VAL A 282 26.19 15.79 -6.81
C VAL A 282 25.30 14.55 -6.73
N SER A 283 24.72 14.28 -5.57
CA SER A 283 23.80 13.16 -5.38
C SER A 283 22.59 13.24 -6.32
N VAL A 284 21.92 14.41 -6.36
CA VAL A 284 20.73 14.62 -7.21
C VAL A 284 21.06 14.48 -8.69
N SER A 285 22.13 15.13 -9.15
CA SER A 285 22.58 15.03 -10.54
C SER A 285 22.91 13.59 -10.95
N THR A 286 23.55 12.84 -10.04
CA THR A 286 23.96 11.45 -10.30
C THR A 286 22.76 10.55 -10.57
N TRP A 287 21.76 10.53 -9.69
CA TRP A 287 20.62 9.62 -9.88
C TRP A 287 19.62 10.09 -10.92
N LEU A 288 19.47 11.41 -11.16
CA LEU A 288 18.66 11.93 -12.26
C LEU A 288 19.24 11.49 -13.62
N THR A 289 20.57 11.56 -13.75
CA THR A 289 21.27 11.11 -14.96
C THR A 289 21.19 9.61 -15.11
N ALA A 290 21.54 8.83 -14.08
CA ALA A 290 21.59 7.37 -14.15
C ALA A 290 20.22 6.72 -14.43
N ASN A 291 19.12 7.37 -14.03
CA ASN A 291 17.76 6.89 -14.27
C ASN A 291 17.07 7.58 -15.47
N HIS A 292 17.81 8.34 -16.28
CA HIS A 292 17.31 9.03 -17.47
C HIS A 292 16.11 9.96 -17.18
N TRP A 293 16.11 10.67 -16.05
CA TRP A 293 15.03 11.58 -15.70
C TRP A 293 15.04 12.87 -16.53
N TRP A 294 16.21 13.34 -17.00
CA TRP A 294 16.33 14.58 -17.76
C TRP A 294 15.43 14.63 -18.99
N ARG A 295 15.40 13.54 -19.76
CA ARG A 295 14.53 13.41 -20.94
C ARG A 295 13.04 13.32 -20.62
N LEU A 296 12.67 13.07 -19.37
CA LEU A 296 11.27 12.99 -18.94
C LEU A 296 10.77 14.31 -18.36
N LEU A 297 11.66 15.25 -18.06
CA LEU A 297 11.28 16.56 -17.53
C LEU A 297 10.82 17.46 -18.67
N ASN A 298 9.56 17.88 -18.63
CA ASN A 298 9.08 18.99 -19.44
C ASN A 298 9.15 20.29 -18.64
N TYR A 299 9.28 21.39 -19.35
CA TYR A 299 9.46 22.70 -18.76
C TYR A 299 8.75 23.76 -19.61
N THR A 300 8.17 24.73 -18.94
CA THR A 300 7.56 25.90 -19.56
C THR A 300 7.85 27.12 -18.71
N GLN A 301 8.50 28.11 -19.31
CA GLN A 301 8.63 29.44 -18.74
C GLN A 301 7.33 30.22 -18.99
N LEU A 302 6.53 30.42 -17.94
CA LEU A 302 5.26 31.16 -18.04
C LEU A 302 5.46 32.67 -17.93
N SER A 303 6.44 33.08 -17.12
CA SER A 303 6.94 34.45 -17.01
C SER A 303 8.34 34.44 -16.41
N ALA A 304 8.96 35.61 -16.23
CA ALA A 304 10.21 35.73 -15.49
C ALA A 304 10.12 35.13 -14.06
N CYS A 305 8.93 35.14 -13.47
CA CYS A 305 8.68 34.79 -12.07
C CYS A 305 7.88 33.51 -11.86
N LEU A 306 7.46 32.85 -12.95
CA LEU A 306 6.68 31.62 -12.88
C LEU A 306 7.13 30.66 -13.97
N ALA A 307 7.47 29.44 -13.57
CA ALA A 307 7.69 28.32 -14.48
C ALA A 307 6.82 27.13 -14.10
N ARG A 308 6.57 26.25 -15.06
CA ARG A 308 5.90 24.97 -14.85
C ARG A 308 6.83 23.85 -15.27
N ILE A 309 6.98 22.85 -14.41
CA ILE A 309 7.69 21.60 -14.69
C ILE A 309 6.73 20.42 -14.58
N GLY A 310 7.08 19.32 -15.22
CA GLY A 310 6.29 18.09 -15.18
C GLY A 310 7.05 16.90 -15.72
N ILE A 311 6.43 15.72 -15.61
CA ILE A 311 6.99 14.45 -16.05
C ILE A 311 6.19 13.92 -17.24
N VAL A 312 6.84 13.78 -18.39
CA VAL A 312 6.27 13.23 -19.62
C VAL A 312 5.71 11.83 -19.40
N GLY A 313 4.54 11.57 -19.99
CA GLY A 313 3.79 10.33 -19.81
C GLY A 313 2.94 10.29 -18.53
N SER A 314 3.16 11.19 -17.58
CA SER A 314 2.39 11.26 -16.34
C SER A 314 1.56 12.55 -16.24
N THR A 315 0.65 12.59 -15.25
CA THR A 315 -0.10 13.80 -14.90
C THR A 315 0.62 14.71 -13.90
N ALA A 316 1.84 14.35 -13.48
CA ALA A 316 2.59 15.10 -12.48
C ALA A 316 3.12 16.42 -13.06
N THR A 317 2.66 17.53 -12.50
CA THR A 317 3.14 18.89 -12.79
C THR A 317 3.38 19.66 -11.49
N MET A 318 4.25 20.67 -11.53
CA MET A 318 4.53 21.57 -10.42
C MET A 318 4.80 22.98 -10.95
N ASP A 319 4.12 23.96 -10.38
CA ASP A 319 4.42 25.37 -10.61
C ASP A 319 5.55 25.81 -9.66
N VAL A 320 6.50 26.55 -10.22
CA VAL A 320 7.70 27.04 -9.54
C VAL A 320 7.66 28.56 -9.57
N ALA A 321 7.38 29.16 -8.41
CA ALA A 321 7.45 30.60 -8.21
C ALA A 321 8.90 31.04 -7.93
N GLY A 322 9.28 32.19 -8.49
CA GLY A 322 10.55 32.84 -8.23
C GLY A 322 10.73 33.20 -6.75
N ALA A 323 11.99 33.30 -6.31
CA ALA A 323 12.36 33.58 -4.93
C ALA A 323 12.86 35.02 -4.71
N SER A 324 13.44 35.67 -5.73
CA SER A 324 14.04 37.02 -5.60
C SER A 324 14.43 37.62 -6.97
N PRO A 325 14.39 38.97 -7.18
CA PRO A 325 13.70 39.97 -6.36
C PRO A 325 12.20 39.61 -6.22
N PRO A 326 11.43 40.18 -5.26
CA PRO A 326 10.08 39.72 -4.96
C PRO A 326 9.24 39.69 -6.23
N CYS A 327 8.97 38.47 -6.68
CA CYS A 327 7.98 38.20 -7.69
C CYS A 327 6.62 38.59 -7.11
N PRO A 328 5.83 39.45 -7.77
CA PRO A 328 4.51 39.85 -7.29
C PRO A 328 3.55 38.66 -7.21
#